data_AF-A0A6P7IG75-F1
#
_entry.id   AF-A0A6P7IG75-F1
#
_cell.length_a   1.000
_cell.length_b   1.000
_cell.length_c   1.000
_cell.angle_alpha   90.00
_cell.angle_beta   90.00
_cell.angle_gamma   90.00
#
_symmetry.space_group_name_H-M   'P 1'
#
loop_
_entity.id
_entity.type
_entity.pdbx_description
1 polymer ?
#
loop_
_entity_poly.entity_id
_entity_poly.type
_entity_poly.pdbx_seq_one_letter_code
_entity_poly.pdbx_strand_id
1 'polypeptide(L)'
;MAFSTCLVFMCALGLQLAQGKRASDHELSPVHSSCCVRVSGARISEPVKECYEQKAHSSLHCSLHAFVFVTESNKKYCVDPKASWLEKRLKTLEKRGIFCKVDRRGRARFES
;
A
#
# COMPACT_ATOMS: atom_id res chain seq x y z
N MET A 1 11.63 -32.38 -50.89
CA MET A 1 10.98 -31.11 -50.49
C MET A 1 11.14 -30.95 -48.97
N ALA A 2 12.24 -30.35 -48.50
CA ALA A 2 12.59 -30.37 -47.07
C ALA A 2 13.39 -29.12 -46.62
N PHE A 3 13.13 -27.96 -47.23
CA PHE A 3 13.79 -26.70 -46.84
C PHE A 3 12.83 -25.55 -46.53
N SER A 4 11.52 -25.75 -46.72
CA SER A 4 10.53 -24.67 -46.60
C SER A 4 9.93 -24.50 -45.19
N THR A 5 10.14 -25.45 -44.28
CA THR A 5 9.57 -25.40 -42.93
C THR A 5 10.42 -24.61 -41.93
N CYS A 6 11.71 -24.37 -42.22
CA CYS A 6 12.60 -23.60 -41.35
C CYS A 6 12.26 -22.11 -41.29
N LEU A 7 11.80 -21.52 -42.40
CA LEU A 7 11.56 -20.08 -42.49
C LEU A 7 10.32 -19.63 -41.70
N VAL A 8 9.35 -20.52 -41.51
CA VAL A 8 8.13 -20.20 -40.74
C VAL A 8 8.42 -20.16 -39.22
N PHE A 9 9.38 -20.97 -38.74
CA PHE A 9 9.73 -21.02 -37.32
C PHE A 9 10.48 -19.77 -36.84
N MET A 10 11.31 -19.16 -37.69
CA MET A 10 12.10 -17.98 -37.32
C MET A 10 11.27 -16.68 -37.27
N CYS A 11 10.16 -16.58 -38.03
CA CYS A 11 9.26 -15.42 -37.95
C CYS A 11 8.43 -15.39 -36.65
N ALA A 12 8.18 -16.54 -36.02
CA ALA A 12 7.39 -16.60 -34.80
C ALA A 12 8.12 -16.07 -33.55
N LEU A 13 9.46 -16.08 -33.54
CA LEU A 13 10.27 -15.60 -32.42
C LEU A 13 10.42 -14.07 -32.35
N GLY A 14 10.06 -13.34 -33.42
CA GLY A 14 10.18 -11.87 -33.47
C GLY A 14 9.02 -11.10 -32.82
N LEU A 15 7.94 -11.76 -32.43
CA LEU A 15 6.67 -11.08 -32.09
C LEU A 15 6.48 -10.70 -30.61
N GLN A 16 7.45 -10.90 -29.72
CA GLN A 16 7.26 -10.63 -28.28
C GLN A 16 8.00 -9.41 -27.71
N LEU A 17 8.75 -8.64 -28.50
CA LEU A 17 9.51 -7.48 -27.97
C LEU A 17 8.82 -6.11 -28.10
N ALA A 18 7.56 -6.04 -28.54
CA ALA A 18 6.87 -4.76 -28.77
C ALA A 18 5.64 -4.50 -27.88
N GLN A 19 5.48 -5.19 -26.75
CA GLN A 19 4.46 -4.83 -25.75
C GLN A 19 5.07 -4.07 -24.57
N GLY A 20 5.74 -2.95 -24.88
CA GLY A 20 6.01 -1.88 -23.93
C GLY A 20 4.76 -1.04 -23.63
N LYS A 21 3.61 -1.67 -23.35
CA LYS A 21 2.47 -0.98 -22.72
C LYS A 21 2.66 -1.13 -21.22
N ARG A 22 3.24 -0.11 -20.55
CA ARG A 22 3.07 0.06 -19.10
C ARG A 22 1.62 0.50 -18.83
N ALA A 23 0.68 -0.41 -19.04
CA ALA A 23 -0.58 -0.38 -18.34
C ALA A 23 -0.25 -0.81 -16.90
N SER A 24 -0.29 0.17 -16.00
CA SER A 24 -0.13 -0.03 -14.56
C SER A 24 -1.41 -0.67 -14.03
N ASP A 25 -1.58 -1.98 -14.24
CA ASP A 25 -2.69 -2.73 -13.65
C ASP A 25 -2.22 -4.12 -13.17
N HIS A 26 -2.24 -4.27 -11.85
CA HIS A 26 -2.32 -5.50 -11.05
C HIS A 26 -1.30 -6.64 -11.28
N GLU A 27 -0.32 -6.73 -10.38
CA GLU A 27 0.10 -8.05 -9.85
C GLU A 27 0.05 -8.03 -8.32
N LEU A 28 -0.98 -8.69 -7.80
CA LEU A 28 -1.23 -8.96 -6.40
C LEU A 28 -0.40 -10.18 -5.98
N SER A 29 0.88 -9.98 -5.67
CA SER A 29 1.59 -10.94 -4.81
C SER A 29 1.18 -10.65 -3.36
N PRO A 30 0.63 -11.61 -2.59
CA PRO A 30 0.22 -11.41 -1.21
C PRO A 30 1.44 -11.47 -0.28
N VAL A 31 2.42 -10.60 -0.50
CA VAL A 31 3.26 -10.16 0.61
C VAL A 31 2.40 -9.16 1.34
N HIS A 32 1.92 -9.56 2.51
CA HIS A 32 1.11 -8.78 3.43
C HIS A 32 1.84 -7.46 3.77
N SER A 33 1.77 -6.47 2.88
CA SER A 33 2.37 -5.14 3.06
C SER A 33 1.51 -4.43 4.10
N SER A 34 1.77 -4.74 5.37
CA SER A 34 1.06 -4.21 6.52
C SER A 34 1.27 -2.71 6.72
N CYS A 35 2.11 -2.06 5.90
CA CYS A 35 2.42 -0.65 6.00
C CYS A 35 2.06 0.20 4.80
N CYS A 36 1.80 1.48 5.11
CA CYS A 36 1.68 2.54 4.15
C CYS A 36 2.99 2.75 3.42
N VAL A 37 2.94 2.66 2.09
CA VAL A 37 4.02 3.02 1.15
C VAL A 37 3.82 4.41 0.53
N ARG A 38 2.62 4.98 0.71
CA ARG A 38 2.25 6.35 0.31
C ARG A 38 1.29 6.92 1.35
N VAL A 39 1.25 8.25 1.43
CA VAL A 39 0.30 9.00 2.27
C VAL A 39 -0.52 9.96 1.43
N SER A 40 -1.71 10.32 1.95
CA SER A 40 -2.59 11.32 1.37
C SER A 40 -2.89 12.42 2.39
N GLY A 41 -2.87 13.67 1.92
CA GLY A 41 -3.37 14.82 2.68
C GLY A 41 -4.88 15.05 2.54
N ALA A 42 -5.58 14.24 1.73
CA ALA A 42 -7.01 14.40 1.49
C ALA A 42 -7.83 14.08 2.74
N ARG A 43 -8.87 14.89 3.00
CA ARG A 43 -9.78 14.68 4.13
C ARG A 43 -10.60 13.41 3.94
N ILE A 44 -10.78 12.66 5.03
CA ILE A 44 -11.62 11.47 5.09
C ILE A 44 -12.93 11.84 5.79
N SER A 45 -14.04 11.80 5.04
CA SER A 45 -15.39 12.06 5.56
C SER A 45 -15.98 10.87 6.31
N GLU A 46 -15.57 9.65 5.94
CA GLU A 46 -16.07 8.40 6.52
C GLU A 46 -15.80 8.29 8.03
N PRO A 47 -16.73 7.69 8.80
CA PRO A 47 -16.51 7.35 10.21
C PRO A 47 -15.33 6.38 10.35
N VAL A 48 -14.45 6.65 11.32
CA VAL A 48 -13.30 5.82 11.64
C VAL A 48 -13.67 4.97 12.85
N LYS A 49 -13.39 3.67 12.79
CA LYS A 49 -13.57 2.73 13.92
C LYS A 49 -12.26 2.35 14.60
N GLU A 50 -11.14 2.36 13.86
CA GLU A 50 -9.82 2.07 14.40
C GLU A 50 -8.78 3.02 13.80
N CYS A 51 -7.76 3.33 14.59
CA CYS A 51 -6.67 4.17 14.18
C CYS A 51 -5.33 3.55 14.59
N TYR A 52 -4.34 3.67 13.70
CA TYR A 52 -2.96 3.29 13.99
C TYR A 52 -1.98 4.39 13.58
N GLU A 53 -0.86 4.48 14.30
CA GLU A 53 0.28 5.30 13.92
C GLU A 53 1.42 4.40 13.43
N GLN A 54 1.80 4.51 12.17
CA GLN A 54 2.99 3.88 11.62
C GLN A 54 4.17 4.83 11.76
N LYS A 55 5.11 4.55 12.66
CA LYS A 55 6.35 5.32 12.76
C LYS A 55 7.22 5.10 11.52
N ALA A 56 7.93 6.15 11.09
CA ALA A 56 8.98 6.00 10.09
C ALA A 56 10.02 4.97 10.56
N HIS A 57 10.48 4.13 9.63
CA HIS A 57 11.44 3.05 9.90
C HIS A 57 11.00 2.08 11.02
N SER A 58 9.69 1.92 11.21
CA SER A 58 9.13 0.91 12.14
C SER A 58 9.49 -0.52 11.74
N SER A 59 9.88 -0.73 10.47
CA SER A 59 10.53 -1.91 9.95
C SER A 59 11.40 -1.58 8.73
N LEU A 60 12.20 -2.54 8.26
CA LEU A 60 12.95 -2.45 7.00
C LEU A 60 12.08 -2.06 5.79
N HIS A 61 10.79 -2.41 5.83
CA HIS A 61 9.86 -2.20 4.71
C HIS A 61 8.96 -0.97 4.88
N CYS A 62 8.94 -0.36 6.07
CA CYS A 62 8.00 0.70 6.42
C CYS A 62 8.76 1.98 6.79
N SER A 63 9.34 2.60 5.77
CA SER A 63 10.25 3.75 5.90
C SER A 63 9.55 5.08 6.20
N LEU A 64 8.25 5.20 5.92
CA LEU A 64 7.54 6.47 6.06
C LEU A 64 6.61 6.53 7.28
N HIS A 65 6.45 7.74 7.82
CA HIS A 65 5.52 8.03 8.91
C HIS A 65 4.12 8.24 8.34
N ALA A 66 3.12 7.53 8.87
CA ALA A 66 1.73 7.65 8.45
C ALA A 66 0.77 7.39 9.62
N PHE A 67 -0.45 7.91 9.51
CA PHE A 67 -1.58 7.45 10.30
C PHE A 67 -2.49 6.58 9.44
N VAL A 68 -2.85 5.40 9.94
CA VAL A 68 -3.77 4.47 9.27
C VAL A 68 -5.14 4.58 9.90
N PHE A 69 -6.12 5.05 9.14
CA PHE A 69 -7.52 5.05 9.57
C PHE A 69 -8.24 3.87 8.96
N VAL A 70 -8.89 3.07 9.80
CA VAL A 70 -9.81 2.02 9.37
C VAL A 70 -11.22 2.54 9.56
N THR A 71 -11.97 2.65 8.46
CA THR A 71 -13.35 3.13 8.51
C THR A 71 -14.31 2.02 8.89
N GLU A 72 -15.54 2.41 9.25
CA GLU A 72 -16.62 1.45 9.49
C GLU A 72 -16.89 0.55 8.27
N SER A 73 -16.69 1.09 7.06
CA SER A 73 -16.74 0.37 5.78
C SER A 73 -15.54 -0.57 5.52
N ASN A 74 -14.66 -0.77 6.50
CA ASN A 74 -13.43 -1.57 6.42
C ASN A 74 -12.37 -1.05 5.44
N LYS A 75 -12.49 0.19 4.95
CA LYS A 75 -11.45 0.80 4.11
C LYS A 75 -10.31 1.30 4.98
N LYS A 76 -9.08 1.16 4.48
CA LYS A 76 -7.86 1.66 5.11
C LYS A 76 -7.35 2.87 4.36
N TYR A 77 -7.07 3.94 5.09
CA TYR A 77 -6.51 5.16 4.53
C TYR A 77 -5.20 5.50 5.23
N CYS A 78 -4.16 5.71 4.41
CA CYS A 78 -2.86 6.21 4.86
C CYS A 78 -2.85 7.75 4.81
N VAL A 79 -2.84 8.38 5.97
CA VAL A 79 -2.91 9.83 6.14
C VAL A 79 -1.53 10.40 6.39
N ASP A 80 -1.23 11.50 5.70
CA ASP A 80 0.00 12.26 5.89
C ASP A 80 0.01 12.90 7.30
N PRO A 81 1.04 12.65 8.13
CA PRO A 81 1.19 13.31 9.44
C PRO A 81 1.18 14.84 9.36
N LYS A 82 1.52 15.43 8.21
CA LYS A 82 1.53 16.87 7.96
C LYS A 82 0.19 17.45 7.51
N ALA A 83 -0.85 16.63 7.37
CA ALA A 83 -2.16 17.10 6.97
C ALA A 83 -2.75 18.06 8.03
N SER A 84 -3.08 19.28 7.64
CA SER A 84 -3.54 20.36 8.57
C SER A 84 -4.79 20.02 9.38
N TRP A 85 -5.60 19.07 8.91
CA TRP A 85 -6.83 18.64 9.56
C TRP A 85 -6.63 17.45 10.51
N LEU A 86 -5.47 16.77 10.46
CA LEU A 86 -5.25 15.52 11.15
C LEU A 86 -5.34 15.68 12.66
N GLU A 87 -4.66 16.67 13.24
CA GLU A 87 -4.65 16.89 14.70
C GLU A 87 -6.07 17.09 15.26
N LYS A 88 -6.88 17.92 14.59
CA LYS A 88 -8.29 18.13 14.98
C LYS A 88 -9.10 16.84 14.84
N ARG A 89 -8.84 16.03 13.83
CA ARG A 89 -9.51 14.74 13.64
C ARG A 89 -9.12 13.74 14.72
N LEU A 90 -7.84 13.64 15.09
CA LEU A 90 -7.36 12.79 16.18
C LEU A 90 -8.05 13.14 17.50
N LYS A 91 -8.08 14.42 17.88
CA LYS A 91 -8.81 14.90 19.07
C LYS A 91 -10.30 14.54 19.05
N THR A 92 -10.90 14.55 17.86
CA THR A 92 -12.32 14.16 17.69
C THR A 92 -12.51 12.65 17.89
N LEU A 93 -11.55 11.84 17.46
CA LEU A 93 -11.56 10.39 17.64
C LEU A 93 -11.35 10.00 19.11
N GLU A 94 -10.42 10.66 19.80
CA GLU A 94 -10.17 10.45 21.24
C GLU A 94 -11.42 10.72 22.08
N LYS A 95 -12.16 11.80 21.78
CA LYS A 95 -13.46 12.10 22.42
C LYS A 95 -14.52 11.01 22.20
N ARG A 96 -14.36 10.19 21.15
CA ARG A 96 -15.23 9.03 20.85
C ARG A 96 -14.66 7.73 21.41
N GLY A 97 -13.57 7.77 22.18
CA GLY A 97 -12.91 6.59 22.73
C GLY A 97 -12.00 5.85 21.74
N ILE A 98 -11.69 6.45 20.58
CA ILE A 98 -10.82 5.85 19.56
C ILE A 98 -9.44 6.47 19.67
N PHE A 99 -8.50 5.70 20.23
CA PHE A 99 -7.10 6.10 20.39
C PHE A 99 -6.23 5.42 19.35
N CYS A 100 -5.38 6.20 18.68
CA CYS A 100 -4.44 5.66 17.69
C CYS A 100 -3.36 4.83 18.37
N LYS A 101 -3.22 3.57 17.97
CA LYS A 101 -2.21 2.65 18.50
C LYS A 101 -1.00 2.62 17.59
N VAL A 102 0.21 2.57 18.14
CA VAL A 102 1.41 2.40 17.29
C VAL A 102 1.35 1.06 16.56
N ASP A 103 1.48 1.08 15.24
CA ASP A 103 1.49 -0.12 14.41
C ASP A 103 2.82 -0.86 14.58
N ARG A 104 2.76 -2.06 15.15
CA ARG A 104 3.93 -2.94 15.36
C ARG A 104 4.00 -4.06 14.34
N ARG A 105 3.10 -4.13 13.35
CA ARG A 105 3.00 -5.24 12.39
C ARG A 105 4.18 -5.35 11.42
N GLY A 106 5.12 -4.40 11.45
CA GLY A 106 6.41 -4.49 10.77
C GLY A 106 7.58 -4.96 11.66
N ARG A 107 7.40 -5.09 12.98
CA ARG A 107 8.48 -5.54 13.86
C ARG A 107 8.63 -7.05 13.67
N ALA A 108 9.66 -7.48 12.95
CA ALA A 108 10.10 -8.86 12.95
C ALA A 108 10.26 -9.28 14.41
N ARG A 109 9.38 -10.19 14.83
CA ARG A 109 9.43 -10.83 16.13
C ARG A 109 10.63 -11.77 16.07
N PHE A 110 11.79 -11.29 16.52
CA PHE A 110 12.85 -12.19 16.97
C PHE A 110 12.33 -12.85 18.25
N GLU A 111 11.54 -13.90 18.10
CA GLU A 111 11.32 -14.88 19.16
C GLU A 111 12.49 -15.88 19.02
N SER A 112 13.42 -15.77 19.96
CA SER A 112 14.55 -16.67 20.19
C SER A 112 14.12 -17.92 20.95
#